data_AF-A0A970Z5H6-F1
#
_entry.id   AF-A0A970Z5H6-F1
#
_cell.length_a   1.000
_cell.length_b   1.000
_cell.length_c   1.000
_cell.angle_alpha   90.00
_cell.angle_beta   90.00
_cell.angle_gamma   90.00
#
_symmetry.space_group_name_H-M   'P 1'
#
loop_
_entity.id
_entity.type
_entity.pdbx_description
1 polymer ?
#
loop_
_entity_poly.entity_id
_entity_poly.type
_entity_poly.pdbx_seq_one_letter_code
_entity_poly.pdbx_strand_id
1 'polypeptide(L)'
;MPDRDLITSDAAPDALPAYSRGHETAAERLDRNWNDLLQELRVVQTGVQILTGFLLTVPFQQRFSELTEAQHRLYLGLVVAAVTTIGLLIAPVGMHRVLFRRRQKDTLIELADRLARAGLFCLCVVVSGVLLLVFDIVVGLGAALAVSLTMLSLLLLGWFVVPFVIRARGHRRAGG
;
A
#
# COMPACT_ATOMS: atom_id res chain seq x y z
N MET A 1 -66.39 5.64 -35.31
CA MET A 1 -66.10 6.34 -34.04
C MET A 1 -67.06 5.81 -33.00
N PRO A 2 -66.67 5.63 -31.72
CA PRO A 2 -65.31 5.51 -31.18
C PRO A 2 -65.10 4.03 -30.75
N ASP A 3 -64.26 3.57 -29.80
CA ASP A 3 -63.01 4.04 -29.15
C ASP A 3 -61.94 2.92 -29.36
N ARG A 4 -60.62 2.99 -29.07
CA ARG A 4 -59.72 3.84 -28.25
C ARG A 4 -59.39 3.30 -26.84
N ASP A 5 -58.17 3.63 -26.41
CA ASP A 5 -57.49 3.31 -25.14
C ASP A 5 -56.95 1.86 -24.99
N LEU A 6 -55.77 1.58 -24.42
CA LEU A 6 -54.71 2.45 -23.88
C LEU A 6 -53.30 1.81 -23.97
N ILE A 7 -52.30 2.69 -23.93
CA ILE A 7 -50.84 2.55 -23.74
C ILE A 7 -50.43 1.53 -22.63
N THR A 8 -49.36 0.73 -22.86
CA THR A 8 -48.11 0.59 -22.01
C THR A 8 -47.18 -0.50 -22.58
N SER A 9 -45.85 -0.29 -22.59
CA SER A 9 -44.84 -0.93 -21.70
C SER A 9 -45.05 -2.43 -21.48
N ASP A 10 -44.07 -3.31 -21.73
CA ASP A 10 -42.71 -3.19 -21.20
C ASP A 10 -41.61 -3.81 -22.07
N ALA A 11 -40.44 -3.17 -22.06
CA ALA A 11 -39.19 -3.85 -22.37
C ALA A 11 -38.64 -4.46 -21.08
N ALA A 12 -38.72 -5.79 -20.95
CA ALA A 12 -37.99 -6.51 -19.90
C ALA A 12 -36.60 -6.92 -20.45
N PRO A 13 -35.50 -6.27 -20.02
CA PRO A 13 -34.16 -6.55 -20.54
C PRO A 13 -33.63 -7.89 -20.01
N ASP A 14 -32.56 -8.37 -20.66
CA ASP A 14 -31.87 -9.62 -20.36
C ASP A 14 -31.83 -9.97 -18.87
N ALA A 15 -32.52 -11.06 -18.51
CA ALA A 15 -32.40 -11.68 -17.20
C ALA A 15 -30.99 -12.29 -17.08
N LEU A 16 -30.01 -11.45 -16.72
CA LEU A 16 -28.65 -11.90 -16.49
C LEU A 16 -28.68 -13.05 -15.48
N PRO A 17 -28.05 -14.20 -15.77
CA PRO A 17 -28.17 -15.38 -14.93
C PRO A 17 -27.75 -15.02 -13.52
N ALA A 18 -28.66 -15.20 -12.57
CA ALA A 18 -28.43 -14.87 -11.17
C ALA A 18 -27.18 -15.61 -10.69
N TYR A 19 -26.10 -14.86 -10.49
CA TYR A 19 -24.84 -15.37 -9.96
C TYR A 19 -25.08 -15.83 -8.52
N SER A 20 -25.57 -17.06 -8.39
CA SER A 20 -25.65 -17.79 -7.13
C SER A 20 -24.23 -18.02 -6.67
N ARG A 21 -23.70 -17.06 -5.91
CA ARG A 21 -22.46 -17.25 -5.15
C ARG A 21 -22.70 -18.48 -4.28
N GLY A 22 -22.04 -19.58 -4.63
CA GLY A 22 -22.03 -20.79 -3.82
C GLY A 22 -21.65 -20.45 -2.37
N HIS A 23 -22.11 -21.25 -1.42
CA HIS A 23 -21.99 -20.97 0.02
C HIS A 23 -20.53 -21.00 0.48
N GLU A 24 -19.81 -19.91 0.21
CA GLU A 24 -18.42 -19.69 0.58
C GLU A 24 -18.27 -19.71 2.11
N THR A 25 -17.46 -20.65 2.58
CA THR A 25 -17.15 -20.80 3.99
C THR A 25 -16.34 -19.59 4.49
N ALA A 26 -16.42 -19.30 5.80
CA ALA A 26 -15.60 -18.25 6.41
C ALA A 26 -14.09 -18.47 6.21
N ALA A 27 -13.66 -19.73 6.03
CA ALA A 27 -12.29 -20.08 5.69
C ALA A 27 -11.91 -19.63 4.27
N GLU A 28 -12.70 -20.00 3.26
CA GLU A 28 -12.42 -19.63 1.85
C GLU A 28 -12.45 -18.13 1.62
N ARG A 29 -13.35 -17.40 2.30
CA ARG A 29 -13.39 -15.93 2.24
C ARG A 29 -12.11 -15.29 2.79
N LEU A 30 -11.57 -15.84 3.88
CA LEU A 30 -10.33 -15.34 4.44
C LEU A 30 -9.16 -15.59 3.48
N ASP A 31 -9.06 -16.80 2.95
CA ASP A 31 -8.00 -17.19 2.04
C ASP A 31 -8.04 -16.34 0.75
N ARG A 32 -9.24 -15.94 0.29
CA ARG A 32 -9.44 -14.98 -0.82
C ARG A 32 -8.94 -13.58 -0.47
N ASN A 33 -9.46 -12.97 0.60
CA ASN A 33 -9.06 -11.63 1.05
C ASN A 33 -7.54 -11.53 1.32
N TRP A 34 -6.94 -12.62 1.79
CA TRP A 34 -5.50 -12.73 2.01
C TRP A 34 -4.70 -12.72 0.70
N ASN A 35 -5.16 -13.45 -0.32
CA ASN A 35 -4.52 -13.43 -1.64
C ASN A 35 -4.64 -12.06 -2.30
N ASP A 36 -5.78 -11.37 -2.15
CA ASP A 36 -5.98 -10.00 -2.63
C ASP A 36 -4.98 -9.04 -1.96
N LEU A 37 -4.85 -9.09 -0.62
CA LEU A 37 -3.84 -8.32 0.14
C LEU A 37 -2.40 -8.63 -0.32
N LEU A 38 -2.05 -9.91 -0.53
CA LEU A 38 -0.73 -10.28 -1.03
C LEU A 38 -0.47 -9.80 -2.46
N GLN A 39 -1.52 -9.66 -3.29
CA GLN A 39 -1.41 -9.09 -4.62
C GLN A 39 -1.16 -7.58 -4.57
N GLU A 40 -1.91 -6.85 -3.74
CA GLU A 40 -1.70 -5.41 -3.50
C GLU A 40 -0.28 -5.14 -2.97
N LEU A 41 0.18 -5.90 -1.97
CA LEU A 41 1.54 -5.79 -1.44
C LEU A 41 2.62 -6.08 -2.50
N ARG A 42 2.35 -6.99 -3.45
CA ARG A 42 3.28 -7.31 -4.55
C ARG A 42 3.44 -6.15 -5.54
N VAL A 43 2.39 -5.36 -5.77
CA VAL A 43 2.47 -4.14 -6.60
C VAL A 43 3.42 -3.11 -5.97
N VAL A 44 3.39 -2.98 -4.65
CA VAL A 44 4.32 -2.11 -3.91
C VAL A 44 5.74 -2.67 -3.91
N GLN A 45 5.88 -3.99 -3.71
CA GLN A 45 7.16 -4.68 -3.52
C GLN A 45 8.18 -4.39 -4.63
N THR A 46 7.75 -4.37 -5.90
CA THR A 46 8.63 -4.07 -7.04
C THR A 46 9.19 -2.65 -6.99
N GLY A 47 8.38 -1.66 -6.59
CA GLY A 47 8.82 -0.28 -6.38
C GLY A 47 9.90 -0.18 -5.30
N VAL A 48 9.72 -0.88 -4.17
CA VAL A 48 10.74 -0.91 -3.10
C VAL A 48 12.02 -1.57 -3.56
N GLN A 49 11.93 -2.68 -4.30
CA GLN A 49 13.11 -3.39 -4.83
C GLN A 49 13.93 -2.51 -5.78
N ILE A 50 13.27 -1.80 -6.70
CA ILE A 50 13.93 -0.88 -7.64
C ILE A 50 14.59 0.27 -6.87
N LEU A 51 13.88 0.92 -5.95
CA LEU A 51 14.41 2.01 -5.13
C LEU A 51 15.61 1.59 -4.28
N THR A 52 15.52 0.41 -3.66
CA THR A 52 16.62 -0.17 -2.85
C THR A 52 17.82 -0.52 -3.74
N GLY A 53 17.58 -1.09 -4.92
CA GLY A 53 18.63 -1.39 -5.90
C GLY A 53 19.39 -0.13 -6.31
N PHE A 54 18.70 0.96 -6.64
CA PHE A 54 19.34 2.25 -6.90
C PHE A 54 20.10 2.80 -5.70
N LEU A 55 19.58 2.65 -4.47
CA LEU A 55 20.32 3.05 -3.27
C LEU A 55 21.62 2.27 -3.09
N LEU A 56 21.61 0.97 -3.36
CA LEU A 56 22.81 0.13 -3.26
C LEU A 56 23.87 0.42 -4.33
N THR A 57 23.55 1.13 -5.43
CA THR A 57 24.56 1.55 -6.42
C THR A 57 25.22 2.90 -6.12
N VAL A 58 24.65 3.70 -5.21
CA VAL A 58 25.18 5.03 -4.82
C VAL A 58 26.63 5.01 -4.31
N PRO A 59 27.08 4.04 -3.48
CA PRO A 59 28.46 3.99 -2.97
C PRO A 59 29.54 3.80 -4.04
N PHE A 60 29.15 3.31 -5.22
CA PHE A 60 30.05 3.06 -6.35
C PHE A 60 30.10 4.26 -7.33
N GLN A 61 29.35 5.33 -7.07
CA GLN A 61 29.39 6.55 -7.87
C GLN A 61 30.57 7.43 -7.45
N GLN A 62 31.24 8.07 -8.41
CA GLN A 62 32.42 8.92 -8.14
C GLN A 62 32.15 10.02 -7.12
N ARG A 63 30.95 10.61 -7.13
CA ARG A 63 30.54 11.68 -6.20
C ARG A 63 30.21 11.19 -4.78
N PHE A 64 30.27 9.89 -4.49
CA PHE A 64 30.03 9.37 -3.15
C PHE A 64 31.08 9.85 -2.15
N SER A 65 32.36 9.91 -2.55
CA SER A 65 33.42 10.46 -1.69
C SER A 65 33.36 11.98 -1.49
N GLU A 66 32.46 12.69 -2.16
CA GLU A 66 32.19 14.12 -1.97
C GLU A 66 31.07 14.37 -0.92
N LEU A 67 30.37 13.33 -0.47
CA LEU A 67 29.26 13.46 0.47
C LEU A 67 29.74 13.92 1.86
N THR A 68 29.01 14.86 2.44
CA THR A 68 29.21 15.27 3.84
C THR A 68 28.90 14.13 4.82
N GLU A 69 29.46 14.18 6.02
CA GLU A 69 29.15 13.26 7.13
C GLU A 69 27.65 13.20 7.50
N ALA A 70 26.88 14.25 7.20
CA ALA A 70 25.44 14.25 7.37
C ALA A 70 24.75 13.41 6.27
N GLN A 71 25.13 13.63 5.01
CA GLN A 71 24.60 12.90 3.85
C GLN A 71 24.99 11.41 3.87
N HIS A 72 26.22 11.07 4.28
CA HIS A 72 26.66 9.69 4.49
C HIS A 72 25.80 8.95 5.53
N ARG A 73 25.55 9.57 6.70
CA ARG A 73 24.70 8.96 7.73
C ARG A 73 23.23 8.86 7.30
N LEU A 74 22.70 9.87 6.61
CA LEU A 74 21.36 9.82 6.02
C LEU A 74 21.25 8.68 5.01
N TYR A 75 22.21 8.55 4.09
CA TYR A 75 22.28 7.48 3.11
C TYR A 75 22.25 6.09 3.76
N LEU A 76 23.13 5.83 4.75
CA LEU A 76 23.18 4.54 5.46
C LEU A 76 21.86 4.25 6.21
N GLY A 77 21.27 5.26 6.84
CA GLY A 77 19.95 5.14 7.47
C GLY A 77 18.85 4.76 6.48
N LEU A 78 18.86 5.32 5.27
CA LEU A 78 17.90 5.00 4.21
C LEU A 78 18.09 3.59 3.65
N VAL A 79 19.33 3.10 3.51
CA VAL A 79 19.59 1.71 3.12
C VAL A 79 19.02 0.74 4.15
N VAL A 80 19.26 0.98 5.45
CA VAL A 80 18.71 0.15 6.53
C VAL A 80 17.17 0.20 6.55
N ALA A 81 16.57 1.38 6.38
CA ALA A 81 15.12 1.54 6.31
C ALA A 81 14.50 0.86 5.07
N ALA A 82 15.18 0.90 3.92
CA ALA A 82 14.73 0.24 2.69
C ALA A 82 14.77 -1.29 2.82
N VAL A 83 15.87 -1.86 3.34
CA VAL A 83 15.96 -3.31 3.62
C VAL A 83 14.95 -3.74 4.69
N THR A 84 14.73 -2.91 5.72
CA THR A 84 13.70 -3.16 6.75
C THR A 84 12.29 -3.15 6.13
N THR A 85 12.01 -2.21 5.23
CA THR A 85 10.77 -2.15 4.45
C THR A 85 10.54 -3.45 3.67
N ILE A 86 11.55 -3.94 2.95
CA ILE A 86 11.49 -5.22 2.22
C ILE A 86 11.16 -6.38 3.18
N GLY A 87 11.84 -6.46 4.33
CA GLY A 87 11.58 -7.48 5.34
C GLY A 87 10.13 -7.47 5.87
N LEU A 88 9.62 -6.28 6.19
CA LEU A 88 8.24 -6.10 6.67
C LEU A 88 7.18 -6.48 5.61
N LEU A 89 7.42 -6.14 4.34
CA LEU A 89 6.51 -6.47 3.23
C LEU A 89 6.55 -7.96 2.83
N ILE A 90 7.69 -8.64 3.02
CA ILE A 90 7.83 -10.09 2.74
C ILE A 90 7.29 -10.95 3.89
N ALA A 91 7.35 -10.48 5.14
CA ALA A 91 6.97 -11.26 6.32
C ALA A 91 5.57 -11.92 6.26
N PRO A 92 4.50 -11.28 5.75
CA PRO A 92 3.20 -11.93 5.56
C PRO A 92 3.27 -13.20 4.69
N VAL A 93 4.04 -13.18 3.60
CA VAL A 93 4.20 -14.32 2.68
C VAL A 93 4.77 -15.54 3.39
N GLY A 94 5.75 -15.33 4.29
CA GLY A 94 6.30 -16.38 5.14
C GLY A 94 5.29 -16.87 6.19
N MET A 95 4.58 -15.94 6.84
CA MET A 95 3.63 -16.25 7.91
C MET A 95 2.45 -17.10 7.43
N HIS A 96 1.94 -16.86 6.21
CA HIS A 96 0.90 -17.70 5.59
C HIS A 96 1.30 -19.18 5.58
N ARG A 97 2.54 -19.50 5.15
CA ARG A 97 3.05 -20.88 5.07
C ARG A 97 3.16 -21.56 6.44
N VAL A 98 3.40 -20.80 7.51
CA VAL A 98 3.64 -21.33 8.85
C VAL A 98 2.35 -21.46 9.67
N LEU A 99 1.50 -20.43 9.71
CA LEU A 99 0.34 -20.40 10.60
C LEU A 99 -0.89 -21.17 10.07
N PHE A 100 -1.02 -21.36 8.75
CA PHE A 100 -2.08 -22.24 8.21
C PHE A 100 -2.00 -23.67 8.75
N ARG A 101 -0.79 -24.17 9.02
CA ARG A 101 -0.58 -25.47 9.67
C ARG A 101 -1.06 -25.52 11.14
N ARG A 102 -1.31 -24.38 11.78
CA ARG A 102 -1.68 -24.27 13.21
C ARG A 102 -3.14 -23.86 13.46
N ARG A 103 -3.96 -23.64 12.42
CA ARG A 103 -5.38 -23.23 12.49
C ARG A 103 -5.70 -21.93 13.26
N GLN A 104 -4.70 -21.18 13.74
CA GLN A 104 -4.88 -19.88 14.40
C GLN A 104 -5.06 -18.76 13.36
N LYS A 105 -6.29 -18.65 12.81
CA LYS A 105 -6.59 -17.76 11.68
C LYS A 105 -6.67 -16.27 12.05
N ASP A 106 -7.19 -15.91 13.22
CA ASP A 106 -7.45 -14.49 13.54
C ASP A 106 -6.17 -13.70 13.85
N THR A 107 -5.26 -14.28 14.64
CA THR A 107 -3.96 -13.66 14.99
C THR A 107 -3.04 -13.48 13.78
N LEU A 108 -3.17 -14.34 12.75
CA LEU A 108 -2.47 -14.20 11.47
C LEU A 108 -2.80 -12.86 10.82
N ILE A 109 -4.09 -12.50 10.78
CA ILE A 109 -4.59 -11.34 10.05
C ILE A 109 -4.09 -10.06 10.71
N GLU A 110 -4.27 -9.93 12.04
CA GLU A 110 -3.82 -8.75 12.78
C GLU A 110 -2.31 -8.51 12.63
N LEU A 111 -1.50 -9.58 12.71
CA LEU A 111 -0.05 -9.43 12.59
C LEU A 111 0.37 -9.08 11.17
N ALA A 112 -0.26 -9.67 10.15
CA ALA A 112 0.02 -9.35 8.74
C ALA A 112 -0.36 -7.91 8.40
N ASP A 113 -1.52 -7.44 8.84
CA ASP A 113 -2.04 -6.09 8.67
C ASP A 113 -1.18 -5.06 9.43
N ARG A 114 -0.68 -5.39 10.64
CA ARG A 114 0.34 -4.58 11.33
C ARG A 114 1.66 -4.51 10.55
N LEU A 115 2.18 -5.65 10.07
CA LEU A 115 3.43 -5.71 9.30
C LEU A 115 3.34 -4.95 7.96
N ALA A 116 2.22 -5.11 7.24
CA ALA A 116 1.93 -4.39 6.00
C ALA A 116 1.92 -2.88 6.22
N ARG A 117 1.17 -2.39 7.22
CA ARG A 117 1.14 -0.95 7.55
C ARG A 117 2.49 -0.40 8.01
N ALA A 118 3.22 -1.16 8.83
CA ALA A 118 4.56 -0.77 9.29
C ALA A 118 5.55 -0.69 8.11
N GLY A 119 5.52 -1.69 7.21
CA GLY A 119 6.32 -1.70 5.99
C GLY A 119 5.99 -0.50 5.09
N LEU A 120 4.72 -0.20 4.88
CA LEU A 120 4.33 0.92 4.03
C LEU A 120 4.63 2.29 4.63
N PHE A 121 4.49 2.45 5.96
CA PHE A 121 4.97 3.65 6.64
C PHE A 121 6.50 3.82 6.48
N CYS A 122 7.25 2.74 6.63
CA CYS A 122 8.70 2.74 6.41
C CYS A 122 9.04 3.11 4.95
N LEU A 123 8.27 2.63 3.97
CA LEU A 123 8.41 3.03 2.57
C LEU A 123 8.19 4.53 2.36
N CYS A 124 7.19 5.14 3.00
CA CYS A 124 6.97 6.59 2.92
C CYS A 124 8.18 7.37 3.46
N VAL A 125 8.78 6.91 4.57
CA VAL A 125 10.00 7.50 5.13
C VAL A 125 11.18 7.34 4.16
N VAL A 126 11.35 6.16 3.56
CA VAL A 126 12.42 5.91 2.56
C VAL A 126 12.26 6.82 1.35
N VAL A 127 11.08 6.90 0.73
CA VAL A 127 10.84 7.74 -0.46
C VAL A 127 11.12 9.21 -0.17
N SER A 128 10.57 9.75 0.91
CA SER A 128 10.79 11.16 1.28
C SER A 128 12.22 11.44 1.72
N GLY A 129 12.89 10.48 2.37
CA GLY A 129 14.30 10.60 2.75
C GLY A 129 15.27 10.49 1.58
N VAL A 130 14.96 9.69 0.55
CA VAL A 130 15.72 9.67 -0.72
C VAL A 130 15.58 11.00 -1.45
N LEU A 131 14.38 11.60 -1.48
CA LEU A 131 14.20 12.96 -1.99
C LEU A 131 15.01 13.99 -1.19
N LEU A 132 15.01 13.89 0.14
CA LEU A 132 15.85 14.74 1.01
C LEU A 132 17.34 14.62 0.63
N LEU A 133 17.86 13.40 0.54
CA LEU A 133 19.26 13.15 0.18
C LEU A 133 19.61 13.71 -1.21
N VAL A 134 18.80 13.43 -2.23
CA VAL A 134 19.05 13.85 -3.61
C VAL A 134 18.99 15.38 -3.75
N PHE A 135 17.98 16.03 -3.18
CA PHE A 135 17.87 17.48 -3.26
C PHE A 135 18.95 18.20 -2.42
N ASP A 136 19.38 17.63 -1.29
CA ASP A 136 20.45 18.21 -0.49
C ASP A 136 21.80 18.18 -1.22
N ILE A 137 22.08 17.11 -1.99
CA ILE A 137 23.28 16.98 -2.83
C ILE A 137 23.25 17.91 -4.06
N VAL A 138 22.07 18.18 -4.63
CA VAL A 138 21.93 18.87 -5.93
C VAL A 138 21.60 20.36 -5.81
N VAL A 139 20.79 20.74 -4.79
CA VAL A 139 20.24 22.09 -4.62
C VAL A 139 20.56 22.65 -3.23
N GLY A 140 20.67 21.78 -2.22
CA GLY A 140 20.95 22.13 -0.83
C GLY A 140 19.74 21.98 0.10
N LEU A 141 20.03 21.93 1.40
CA LEU A 141 19.13 21.53 2.48
C LEU A 141 17.76 22.23 2.49
N GLY A 142 17.68 23.52 2.16
CA GLY A 142 16.42 24.27 2.19
C GLY A 142 15.38 23.73 1.19
N ALA A 143 15.80 23.50 -0.06
CA ALA A 143 14.94 22.88 -1.07
C ALA A 143 14.64 21.41 -0.74
N ALA A 144 15.63 20.71 -0.18
CA ALA A 144 15.52 19.32 0.22
C ALA A 144 14.45 19.09 1.29
N LEU A 145 14.44 19.92 2.34
CA LEU A 145 13.43 19.88 3.40
C LEU A 145 12.05 20.20 2.84
N ALA A 146 11.92 21.24 2.01
CA ALA A 146 10.63 21.61 1.41
C ALA A 146 10.02 20.48 0.58
N VAL A 147 10.80 19.85 -0.31
CA VAL A 147 10.32 18.75 -1.16
C VAL A 147 10.06 17.48 -0.34
N SER A 148 10.96 17.12 0.58
CA SER A 148 10.81 15.94 1.43
C SER A 148 9.57 16.01 2.34
N LEU A 149 9.37 17.15 3.02
CA LEU A 149 8.19 17.37 3.87
C LEU A 149 6.90 17.42 3.07
N THR A 150 6.92 18.03 1.88
CA THR A 150 5.75 18.05 0.98
C THR A 150 5.39 16.63 0.52
N MET A 151 6.36 15.85 0.04
CA MET A 151 6.12 14.46 -0.37
C MET A 151 5.67 13.60 0.80
N LEU A 152 6.31 13.70 1.97
CA LEU A 152 5.90 12.95 3.16
C LEU A 152 4.46 13.31 3.56
N SER A 153 4.10 14.59 3.52
CA SER A 153 2.74 15.05 3.81
C SER A 153 1.74 14.50 2.79
N LEU A 154 2.05 14.50 1.49
CA LEU A 154 1.18 13.93 0.45
C LEU A 154 1.00 12.42 0.61
N LEU A 155 2.07 11.68 0.87
CA LEU A 155 2.02 10.23 1.11
C LEU A 155 1.21 9.90 2.36
N LEU A 156 1.44 10.60 3.47
CA LEU A 156 0.67 10.41 4.70
C LEU A 156 -0.79 10.86 4.54
N LEU A 157 -1.07 11.94 3.79
CA LEU A 157 -2.44 12.37 3.52
C LEU A 157 -3.19 11.32 2.69
N GLY A 158 -2.58 10.85 1.60
CA GLY A 158 -3.13 9.77 0.78
C GLY A 158 -3.35 8.48 1.59
N TRP A 159 -2.42 8.13 2.47
CA TRP A 159 -2.47 6.90 3.25
C TRP A 159 -3.41 6.93 4.46
N PHE A 160 -3.51 8.06 5.17
CA PHE A 160 -4.30 8.16 6.41
C PHE A 160 -5.67 8.82 6.20
N VAL A 161 -5.79 9.84 5.33
CA VAL A 161 -7.07 10.54 5.11
C VAL A 161 -8.02 9.73 4.25
N VAL A 162 -7.55 9.01 3.23
CA VAL A 162 -8.42 8.16 2.38
C VAL A 162 -9.15 7.09 3.20
N PRO A 163 -8.49 6.21 3.98
CA PRO A 163 -9.22 5.22 4.78
C PRO A 163 -10.07 5.86 5.88
N PHE A 164 -9.65 6.99 6.46
CA PHE A 164 -10.45 7.71 7.46
C PHE A 164 -11.75 8.26 6.86
N VAL A 165 -11.70 8.88 5.67
CA VAL A 165 -12.87 9.40 4.95
C VAL A 165 -13.79 8.27 4.48
N ILE A 166 -13.23 7.14 4.02
CA ILE A 166 -14.03 5.95 3.66
C ILE A 166 -14.74 5.38 4.90
N ARG A 167 -14.04 5.21 6.02
CA ARG A 167 -14.61 4.72 7.29
C ARG A 167 -15.69 5.66 7.84
N ALA A 168 -15.48 6.98 7.76
CA ALA A 168 -16.47 7.99 8.16
C ALA A 168 -17.73 7.98 7.27
N ARG A 169 -17.59 7.67 5.97
CA ARG A 169 -18.73 7.53 5.04
C ARG A 169 -19.48 6.21 5.23
N GLY A 170 -18.80 5.13 5.62
CA GLY A 170 -19.42 3.83 5.91
C GLY A 170 -20.48 3.89 7.01
N HIS A 171 -20.20 4.58 8.12
CA HIS A 171 -21.15 4.71 9.23
C HIS A 171 -22.43 5.49 8.87
N ARG A 172 -22.41 6.36 7.84
CA ARG A 172 -23.61 7.11 7.42
C ARG A 172 -24.62 6.30 6.60
N ARG A 173 -24.27 5.09 6.15
CA ARG A 173 -25.18 4.21 5.37
C ARG A 173 -25.81 3.07 6.17
N ALA A 174 -25.47 2.94 7.46
CA ALA A 174 -26.00 1.90 8.36
C ALA A 174 -26.92 2.50 9.45
N GLY A 175 -27.37 3.75 9.29
CA GLY A 175 -28.14 4.51 10.27
C GLY A 175 -29.18 5.44 9.64
N GLY A 176 -29.71 5.05 8.48
CA GLY A 176 -30.81 5.67 7.74
C GLY A 176 -31.51 4.61 6.91
#